data_AF-H2BZS5-F1
#
_entry.id   AF-H2BZS5-F1
#
_cell.length_a   1.000
_cell.length_b   1.000
_cell.length_c   1.000
_cell.angle_alpha   90.00
_cell.angle_beta   90.00
_cell.angle_gamma   90.00
#
_symmetry.space_group_name_H-M   'P 1'
#
loop_
_entity.id
_entity.type
_entity.pdbx_description
1 polymer ?
#
loop_
_entity_poly.entity_id
_entity_poly.type
_entity_poly.pdbx_seq_one_letter_code
_entity_poly.pdbx_strand_id
1 'polypeptide(L)'
;MFKLSIAFNTLILKHLKFSLFFLSLIAFTGCSLPGMVNPDSYGRDHQTYAVDFDPKNLSSINISKMNEGNWENIGKVSNNGNSRFSITIENNYLIVEANKASMDLPTYQTWINYARQELGYTIDSEYDVFDTITEGWIYEIDLDKFPLVNEENHRILMYEFN
;
A
#
# COMPACT_ATOMS: atom_id res chain seq x y z
N MET A 1 -53.82 2.10 -54.66
CA MET A 1 -53.35 2.43 -56.03
C MET A 1 -51.91 2.91 -55.91
N PHE A 2 -50.95 2.13 -56.41
CA PHE A 2 -49.50 2.41 -56.36
C PHE A 2 -49.06 3.38 -57.47
N LYS A 3 -48.13 4.29 -57.14
CA LYS A 3 -47.12 5.00 -57.99
C LYS A 3 -46.60 6.20 -57.18
N LEU A 4 -45.35 6.66 -57.15
CA LEU A 4 -44.09 6.41 -57.85
C LEU A 4 -43.06 7.25 -57.03
N SER A 5 -42.08 6.66 -56.34
CA SER A 5 -40.69 6.41 -56.78
C SER A 5 -39.84 7.66 -57.14
N ILE A 6 -38.64 7.69 -56.57
CA ILE A 6 -37.36 8.23 -57.09
C ILE A 6 -36.88 9.61 -56.58
N ALA A 7 -35.86 9.49 -55.71
CA ALA A 7 -34.62 10.27 -55.66
C ALA A 7 -34.69 11.79 -55.39
N PHE A 8 -34.62 12.14 -54.10
CA PHE A 8 -33.65 13.16 -53.67
C PHE A 8 -32.54 12.48 -52.89
N ASN A 9 -31.78 11.71 -53.66
CA ASN A 9 -30.51 11.15 -53.24
C ASN A 9 -29.51 12.30 -53.02
N THR A 10 -28.64 12.14 -52.05
CA THR A 10 -27.24 12.62 -52.14
C THR A 10 -26.98 14.14 -52.20
N LEU A 11 -27.52 14.96 -51.29
CA LEU A 11 -26.98 16.32 -51.09
C LEU A 11 -26.89 16.82 -49.65
N ILE A 12 -27.01 15.96 -48.65
CA ILE A 12 -26.67 16.32 -47.25
C ILE A 12 -25.42 15.56 -46.77
N LEU A 13 -24.88 14.67 -47.62
CA LEU A 13 -23.67 13.88 -47.35
C LEU A 13 -22.37 14.53 -47.85
N LYS A 14 -22.36 15.84 -48.16
CA LYS A 14 -21.22 16.52 -48.83
C LYS A 14 -20.69 17.79 -48.14
N HIS A 15 -21.12 18.09 -46.93
CA HIS A 15 -20.45 19.10 -46.08
C HIS A 15 -19.79 18.48 -44.85
N LEU A 16 -19.34 17.24 -45.02
CA LEU A 16 -18.22 16.67 -44.30
C LEU A 16 -16.95 17.42 -44.74
N LYS A 17 -16.60 18.49 -44.01
CA LYS A 17 -15.24 19.05 -43.87
C LYS A 17 -15.32 20.26 -42.93
N PHE A 18 -15.59 19.97 -41.67
CA PHE A 18 -15.07 20.82 -40.61
C PHE A 18 -14.33 19.94 -39.61
N SER A 19 -13.02 20.14 -39.64
CA SER A 19 -12.01 19.53 -38.80
C SER A 19 -12.31 19.73 -37.32
N LEU A 20 -12.54 18.65 -36.58
CA LEU A 20 -12.22 18.54 -35.15
C LEU A 20 -11.61 17.14 -34.96
N PHE A 21 -10.30 17.03 -35.18
CA PHE A 21 -9.28 17.09 -34.14
C PHE A 21 -9.51 16.03 -33.06
N PHE A 22 -8.64 15.03 -33.10
CA PHE A 22 -8.46 13.97 -32.10
C PHE A 22 -8.58 14.50 -30.68
N LEU A 23 -9.48 13.92 -29.89
CA LEU A 23 -9.28 13.83 -28.44
C LEU A 23 -9.86 12.51 -27.96
N SER A 24 -9.06 11.45 -28.14
CA SER A 24 -9.14 10.26 -27.31
C SER A 24 -8.74 10.66 -25.89
N LEU A 25 -9.63 11.32 -25.16
CA LEU A 25 -9.50 11.41 -23.72
C LEU A 25 -10.07 10.11 -23.16
N ILE A 26 -9.18 9.13 -23.04
CA ILE A 26 -9.28 8.10 -22.01
C ILE A 26 -9.30 8.88 -20.69
N ALA A 27 -10.47 9.38 -20.30
CA ALA A 27 -10.73 9.62 -18.92
C ALA A 27 -10.88 8.21 -18.32
N PHE A 28 -9.73 7.62 -17.96
CA PHE A 28 -9.65 6.95 -16.68
C PHE A 28 -10.30 7.95 -15.71
N THR A 29 -11.60 7.80 -15.47
CA THR A 29 -12.15 8.13 -14.18
C THR A 29 -11.37 7.24 -13.24
N GLY A 30 -10.20 7.74 -12.83
CA GLY A 30 -9.57 7.29 -11.62
C GLY A 30 -10.68 7.41 -10.60
N CYS A 31 -11.26 6.27 -10.23
CA CYS A 31 -11.43 6.05 -8.82
C CYS A 31 -10.03 6.30 -8.26
N SER A 32 -9.79 7.53 -7.84
CA SER A 32 -8.97 7.75 -6.67
C SER A 32 -9.48 6.71 -5.70
N LEU A 33 -8.68 5.65 -5.52
CA LEU A 33 -8.75 4.83 -4.32
C LEU A 33 -9.02 5.83 -3.20
N PRO A 34 -10.08 5.64 -2.38
CA PRO A 34 -10.31 6.51 -1.25
C PRO A 34 -8.98 6.56 -0.53
N GLY A 35 -8.34 7.73 -0.63
CA GLY A 35 -6.95 7.85 -0.30
C GLY A 35 -6.86 7.44 1.15
N MET A 36 -6.08 6.40 1.41
CA MET A 36 -5.51 6.19 2.73
C MET A 36 -4.46 7.29 2.90
N VAL A 37 -4.91 8.54 2.87
CA VAL A 37 -4.16 9.76 3.14
C VAL A 37 -4.69 10.30 4.44
N ASN A 38 -4.51 9.51 5.49
CA ASN A 38 -3.96 10.12 6.67
C ASN A 38 -2.94 9.23 7.37
N PRO A 39 -1.78 8.95 6.74
CA PRO A 39 -0.59 8.55 7.50
C PRO A 39 -0.14 9.63 8.51
N ASP A 40 -0.78 10.82 8.52
CA ASP A 40 -0.51 11.95 9.41
C ASP A 40 -1.28 11.89 10.75
N SER A 41 -1.91 10.76 11.10
CA SER A 41 -2.81 10.73 12.28
C SER A 41 -2.61 9.58 13.27
N TYR A 42 -1.36 9.15 13.45
CA TYR A 42 -0.89 8.66 14.76
C TYR A 42 -0.24 9.80 15.56
N GLY A 43 -0.88 10.98 15.57
CA GLY A 43 -0.51 12.15 16.37
C GLY A 43 0.83 12.81 15.99
N ARG A 44 1.02 14.06 16.40
CA ARG A 44 2.33 14.76 16.33
C ARG A 44 3.39 14.16 17.26
N ASP A 45 3.07 13.04 17.91
CA ASP A 45 3.84 12.44 18.99
C ASP A 45 4.62 11.20 18.54
N HIS A 46 4.46 10.80 17.27
CA HIS A 46 5.22 9.69 16.69
C HIS A 46 5.95 10.05 15.40
N GLN A 47 7.10 9.44 15.22
CA GLN A 47 7.82 9.38 13.96
C GLN A 47 7.54 8.06 13.25
N THR A 48 6.88 8.13 12.09
CA THR A 48 6.54 6.92 11.32
C THR A 48 7.65 6.49 10.36
N TYR A 49 7.95 5.19 10.36
CA TYR A 49 8.85 4.53 9.42
C TYR A 49 8.11 3.42 8.66
N ALA A 50 8.47 3.22 7.39
CA ALA A 50 8.13 2.03 6.63
C ALA A 50 9.35 1.12 6.56
N VAL A 51 9.17 -0.14 6.93
CA VAL A 51 10.17 -1.20 6.83
C VAL A 51 9.71 -2.18 5.75
N ASP A 52 10.41 -2.15 4.63
CA ASP A 52 10.17 -3.03 3.49
C ASP A 52 11.15 -4.20 3.53
N PHE A 53 10.66 -5.43 3.43
CA PHE A 53 11.48 -6.65 3.45
C PHE A 53 10.99 -7.69 2.44
N ASP A 54 11.92 -8.45 1.87
CA ASP A 54 11.63 -9.63 1.08
C ASP A 54 11.63 -10.85 2.01
N PRO A 55 10.50 -11.53 2.25
CA PRO A 55 10.46 -12.71 3.12
C PRO A 55 11.34 -13.87 2.62
N LYS A 56 11.68 -13.90 1.32
CA LYS A 56 12.60 -14.89 0.73
C LYS A 56 14.07 -14.48 0.90
N ASN A 57 14.35 -13.22 1.21
CA ASN A 57 15.69 -12.70 1.41
C ASN A 57 15.75 -11.63 2.50
N LEU A 58 15.86 -12.09 3.74
CA LEU A 58 15.99 -11.24 4.93
C LEU A 58 17.42 -10.72 5.16
N SER A 59 18.35 -10.79 4.21
CA SER A 59 19.72 -10.26 4.44
C SER A 59 19.77 -8.73 4.59
N SER A 60 18.73 -8.04 4.11
CA SER A 60 18.64 -6.59 4.09
C SER A 60 17.18 -6.14 4.08
N ILE A 61 16.94 -4.97 4.64
CA ILE A 61 15.65 -4.29 4.64
C ILE A 61 15.81 -2.88 4.07
N ASN A 62 14.75 -2.34 3.49
CA ASN A 62 14.71 -0.95 3.06
C ASN A 62 13.88 -0.15 4.06
N ILE A 63 14.40 1.00 4.49
CA ILE A 63 13.74 1.85 5.48
C ILE A 63 13.38 3.18 4.81
N SER A 64 12.13 3.59 4.94
CA SER A 64 11.68 4.92 4.57
C SER A 64 11.08 5.64 5.78
N LYS A 65 11.18 6.97 5.81
CA LYS A 65 10.63 7.83 6.85
C LYS A 65 9.44 8.60 6.29
N MET A 66 8.38 8.74 7.06
CA MET A 66 7.29 9.66 6.73
C MET A 66 7.73 11.10 7.03
N ASN A 67 7.57 11.99 6.05
CA ASN A 67 7.76 13.42 6.20
C ASN A 67 6.64 14.18 5.46
N GLU A 68 5.75 14.84 6.21
CA GLU A 68 4.64 15.64 5.68
C GLU A 68 3.82 14.91 4.59
N GLY A 69 3.47 13.65 4.84
CA GLY A 69 2.70 12.82 3.90
C GLY A 69 3.53 12.16 2.79
N ASN A 70 4.84 12.43 2.71
CA ASN A 70 5.75 11.84 1.72
C ASN A 70 6.66 10.80 2.37
N TRP A 71 6.93 9.71 1.64
CA TRP A 71 7.93 8.72 2.05
C TRP A 71 9.31 9.12 1.54
N GLU A 72 10.22 9.41 2.46
CA GLU A 72 11.63 9.66 2.19
C GLU A 72 12.44 8.38 2.41
N ASN A 73 13.08 7.86 1.36
CA ASN A 73 13.89 6.66 1.47
C ASN A 73 15.20 6.95 2.24
N ILE A 74 15.40 6.28 3.38
CA ILE A 74 16.62 6.37 4.19
C ILE A 74 17.69 5.40 3.68
N GLY A 75 17.26 4.33 3.00
CA GLY A 75 18.11 3.43 2.25
C GLY A 75 17.91 1.97 2.61
N LYS A 76 18.63 1.13 1.86
CA LYS A 76 18.76 -0.30 2.09
C LYS A 76 19.86 -0.57 3.11
N VAL A 77 19.53 -1.24 4.20
CA VAL A 77 20.45 -1.56 5.31
C VAL A 77 20.53 -3.06 5.53
N SER A 78 21.62 -3.55 6.12
CA SER A 78 21.70 -4.94 6.57
C SER A 78 20.67 -5.19 7.67
N ASN A 79 20.02 -6.34 7.62
CA ASN A 79 19.06 -6.75 8.64
C ASN A 79 19.78 -7.43 9.81
N ASN A 80 20.03 -6.71 10.90
CA ASN A 80 20.66 -7.23 12.12
C ASN A 80 20.42 -6.28 13.31
N GLY A 81 20.76 -6.70 14.52
CA GLY A 81 20.58 -5.88 15.73
C GLY A 81 21.30 -4.51 15.74
N ASN A 82 22.17 -4.20 14.77
CA ASN A 82 22.80 -2.87 14.67
C ASN A 82 21.98 -1.88 13.83
N SER A 83 21.09 -2.34 12.93
CA SER A 83 20.18 -1.47 12.16
C SER A 83 19.07 -0.91 13.04
N ARG A 84 18.26 0.03 12.54
CA ARG A 84 17.14 0.61 13.32
C ARG A 84 16.10 -0.44 13.70
N PHE A 85 15.83 -1.34 12.76
CA PHE A 85 14.91 -2.46 12.92
C PHE A 85 15.59 -3.76 12.51
N SER A 86 15.17 -4.87 13.10
CA SER A 86 15.46 -6.22 12.61
C SER A 86 14.16 -6.95 12.33
N ILE A 87 14.19 -7.82 11.31
CA ILE A 87 13.09 -8.73 10.99
C ILE A 87 13.63 -10.15 10.94
N THR A 88 13.02 -11.05 11.69
CA THR A 88 13.38 -12.47 11.68
C THR A 88 12.14 -13.29 11.38
N ILE A 89 12.29 -14.39 10.65
CA ILE A 89 11.25 -15.41 10.53
C ILE A 89 11.81 -16.69 11.15
N GLU A 90 11.23 -17.11 12.27
CA GLU A 90 11.65 -18.31 12.99
C GLU A 90 10.44 -19.00 13.60
N ASN A 91 10.41 -20.35 13.60
CA ASN A 91 9.37 -21.14 14.26
C ASN A 91 7.94 -20.74 13.88
N ASN A 92 7.74 -20.31 12.63
CA ASN A 92 6.46 -19.84 12.09
C ASN A 92 5.96 -18.51 12.68
N TYR A 93 6.86 -17.70 13.23
CA TYR A 93 6.61 -16.33 13.62
C TYR A 93 7.40 -15.38 12.74
N LEU A 94 6.78 -14.27 12.37
CA LEU A 94 7.48 -13.08 11.90
C LEU A 94 7.73 -12.18 13.10
N ILE A 95 9.00 -11.99 13.45
CA ILE A 95 9.46 -11.24 14.61
C ILE A 95 10.02 -9.91 14.10
N VAL A 96 9.56 -8.82 14.71
CA VAL A 96 9.96 -7.45 14.39
C VAL A 96 10.53 -6.80 15.64
N GLU A 97 11.78 -6.38 15.54
CA GLU A 97 12.50 -5.75 16.64
C GLU A 97 12.79 -4.29 16.34
N ALA A 98 12.55 -3.42 17.30
CA ALA A 98 13.04 -2.05 17.32
C ALA A 98 14.36 -2.00 18.11
N ASN A 99 15.45 -1.56 17.47
CA ASN A 99 16.79 -1.65 18.08
C ASN A 99 17.33 -0.32 18.61
N LYS A 100 16.67 0.80 18.29
CA LYS A 100 17.19 2.15 18.56
C LYS A 100 16.31 2.98 19.47
N ALA A 101 15.00 2.82 19.37
CA ALA A 101 14.02 3.57 20.13
C ALA A 101 12.78 2.70 20.32
N SER A 102 12.06 2.95 21.42
CA SER A 102 10.79 2.30 21.70
C SER A 102 9.73 2.75 20.70
N MET A 103 8.83 1.84 20.34
CA MET A 103 7.78 2.03 19.34
C MET A 103 6.41 1.82 19.97
N ASP A 104 5.38 2.43 19.38
CA ASP A 104 4.00 1.97 19.56
C ASP A 104 3.75 0.68 18.74
N LEU A 105 2.56 0.10 18.88
CA LEU A 105 2.13 -1.11 18.18
C LEU A 105 2.26 -0.94 16.65
N PRO A 106 3.07 -1.77 15.95
CA PRO A 106 3.25 -1.67 14.52
C PRO A 106 2.00 -2.03 13.71
N THR A 107 2.00 -1.69 12.42
CA THR A 107 0.95 -2.11 11.47
C THR A 107 1.53 -2.90 10.32
N TYR A 108 1.01 -4.11 10.07
CA TYR A 108 1.45 -4.93 8.94
C TYR A 108 0.71 -4.54 7.66
N GLN A 109 1.18 -3.47 7.01
CA GLN A 109 0.51 -2.82 5.88
C GLN A 109 0.19 -3.77 4.72
N THR A 110 1.12 -4.65 4.35
CA THR A 110 0.90 -5.63 3.29
C THR A 110 -0.27 -6.56 3.61
N TRP A 111 -0.37 -7.04 4.85
CA TRP A 111 -1.43 -7.96 5.23
C TRP A 111 -2.80 -7.28 5.31
N ILE A 112 -2.91 -6.08 5.90
CA ILE A 112 -4.21 -5.35 5.90
C ILE A 112 -4.66 -4.98 4.48
N ASN A 113 -3.73 -4.70 3.56
CA ASN A 113 -4.07 -4.48 2.16
C ASN A 113 -4.66 -5.75 1.53
N TYR A 114 -4.00 -6.89 1.73
CA TYR A 114 -4.51 -8.19 1.29
C TYR A 114 -5.88 -8.51 1.90
N ALA A 115 -6.05 -8.35 3.20
CA ALA A 115 -7.30 -8.64 3.89
C ALA A 115 -8.47 -7.79 3.37
N ARG A 116 -8.21 -6.51 3.04
CA ARG A 116 -9.21 -5.63 2.43
C ARG A 116 -9.57 -6.06 1.01
N GLN A 117 -8.57 -6.47 0.24
CA GLN A 117 -8.77 -6.85 -1.16
C GLN A 117 -9.45 -8.22 -1.30
N GLU A 118 -9.04 -9.20 -0.50
CA GLU A 118 -9.36 -10.61 -0.71
C GLU A 118 -10.27 -11.20 0.37
N LEU A 119 -10.28 -10.63 1.58
CA LEU A 119 -11.03 -11.17 2.73
C LEU A 119 -12.21 -10.28 3.16
N GLY A 120 -12.45 -9.17 2.47
CA GLY A 120 -13.59 -8.27 2.71
C GLY A 120 -13.45 -7.36 3.93
N TYR A 121 -12.23 -7.17 4.44
CA TYR A 121 -11.99 -6.19 5.52
C TYR A 121 -12.31 -4.77 5.02
N THR A 122 -12.85 -3.94 5.89
CA THR A 122 -13.15 -2.53 5.62
C THR A 122 -12.21 -1.62 6.42
N ILE A 123 -12.44 -0.31 6.35
CA ILE A 123 -11.70 0.65 7.19
C ILE A 123 -12.14 0.58 8.66
N ASP A 124 -13.35 0.10 8.92
CA ASP A 124 -13.92 -0.03 10.27
C ASP A 124 -13.66 -1.41 10.89
N SER A 125 -13.02 -2.32 10.15
CA SER A 125 -12.63 -3.63 10.68
C SER A 125 -11.54 -3.47 11.72
N GLU A 126 -11.73 -4.09 12.88
CA GLU A 126 -10.66 -4.24 13.87
C GLU A 126 -9.47 -4.95 13.21
N TYR A 127 -8.28 -4.39 13.42
CA TYR A 127 -7.06 -4.88 12.83
C TYR A 127 -5.94 -4.85 13.85
N ASP A 128 -5.64 -6.01 14.39
CA ASP A 128 -4.48 -6.25 15.22
C ASP A 128 -3.97 -7.67 14.94
N VAL A 129 -2.72 -7.75 14.48
CA VAL A 129 -2.07 -9.02 14.11
C VAL A 129 -0.78 -9.23 14.89
N PHE A 130 -0.37 -8.25 15.69
CA PHE A 130 0.88 -8.26 16.41
C PHE A 130 0.64 -8.63 17.87
N ASP A 131 1.23 -9.73 18.31
CA ASP A 131 1.42 -10.00 19.72
C ASP A 131 2.64 -9.21 20.23
N THR A 132 2.51 -8.56 21.38
CA THR A 132 3.61 -7.81 22.00
C THR A 132 4.39 -8.73 22.94
N ILE A 133 5.66 -8.99 22.62
CA ILE A 133 6.56 -9.81 23.45
C ILE A 133 7.30 -8.94 24.46
N THR A 134 7.75 -7.77 24.01
CA THR A 134 8.33 -6.76 24.89
C THR A 134 7.80 -5.40 24.44
N GLU A 135 6.99 -4.79 25.28
CA GLU A 135 6.36 -3.50 25.02
C GLU A 135 7.39 -2.46 24.60
N GLY A 136 7.16 -1.84 23.44
CA GLY A 136 8.09 -0.87 22.87
C GLY A 136 9.15 -1.46 21.94
N TRP A 137 9.45 -2.76 22.00
CA TRP A 137 10.71 -3.28 21.47
C TRP A 137 10.56 -4.51 20.57
N ILE A 138 9.70 -5.47 20.91
CA ILE A 138 9.61 -6.76 20.20
C ILE A 138 8.15 -7.11 19.98
N TYR A 139 7.82 -7.35 18.71
CA TYR A 139 6.48 -7.69 18.24
C TYR A 139 6.54 -8.94 17.37
N GLU A 140 5.52 -9.78 17.45
CA GLU A 140 5.46 -11.04 16.71
C GLU A 140 4.13 -11.20 15.98
N ILE A 141 4.17 -11.85 14.82
CA ILE A 141 2.99 -12.27 14.07
C ILE A 141 3.03 -13.78 13.92
N ASP A 142 1.95 -14.44 14.35
CA ASP A 142 1.71 -15.86 14.12
C ASP A 142 1.40 -16.11 12.63
N LEU A 143 2.33 -16.72 11.90
CA LEU A 143 2.21 -16.94 10.46
C LEU A 143 1.25 -18.08 10.09
N ASP A 144 0.80 -18.90 11.05
CA ASP A 144 -0.30 -19.85 10.80
C ASP A 144 -1.64 -19.12 10.67
N LYS A 145 -1.81 -18.03 11.44
CA LYS A 145 -3.01 -17.18 11.38
C LYS A 145 -2.91 -16.13 10.28
N PHE A 146 -1.73 -15.52 10.15
CA PHE A 146 -1.48 -14.37 9.28
C PHE A 146 -0.33 -14.70 8.32
N PRO A 147 -0.56 -15.60 7.34
CA PRO A 147 0.52 -16.07 6.47
C PRO A 147 1.08 -14.94 5.60
N LEU A 148 2.33 -15.13 5.18
CA LEU A 148 2.96 -14.27 4.19
C LEU A 148 2.20 -14.39 2.86
N VAL A 149 1.52 -13.31 2.48
CA VAL A 149 0.79 -13.19 1.22
C VAL A 149 1.74 -13.09 0.03
N ASN A 150 1.29 -13.47 -1.17
CA ASN A 150 2.13 -13.52 -2.38
C ASN A 150 2.50 -12.12 -2.92
N GLU A 151 3.35 -11.40 -2.20
CA GLU A 151 4.01 -10.18 -2.64
C GLU A 151 5.54 -10.38 -2.63
N GLU A 152 6.25 -9.74 -3.56
CA GLU A 152 7.72 -9.81 -3.60
C GLU A 152 8.36 -9.02 -2.44
N ASN A 153 7.67 -7.99 -1.93
CA ASN A 153 8.10 -7.23 -0.77
C ASN A 153 6.92 -6.99 0.17
N HIS A 154 7.19 -7.11 1.46
CA HIS A 154 6.24 -6.88 2.53
C HIS A 154 6.60 -5.59 3.26
N ARG A 155 5.58 -4.85 3.70
CA ARG A 155 5.75 -3.58 4.43
C ARG A 155 5.15 -3.65 5.83
N ILE A 156 5.94 -3.25 6.82
CA ILE A 156 5.49 -2.95 8.18
C ILE A 156 5.66 -1.45 8.43
N LEU A 157 4.66 -0.82 9.04
CA LEU A 157 4.75 0.54 9.55
C LEU A 157 5.12 0.50 11.02
N MET A 158 6.18 1.21 11.38
CA MET A 158 6.72 1.35 12.73
C MET A 158 6.51 2.77 13.23
N TYR A 159 6.05 2.94 14.47
CA TYR A 159 5.70 4.25 15.04
C TYR A 159 6.59 4.54 16.25
N GLU A 160 7.63 5.34 16.06
CA GLU A 160 8.59 5.67 17.11
C GLU A 160 8.04 6.79 17.98
N PHE A 161 8.07 6.65 19.31
CA PHE A 161 7.70 7.74 20.22
C PHE A 161 8.71 8.90 20.09
N ASN A 162 8.20 10.14 19.97
CA ASN A 162 9.02 11.37 19.91
C ASN A 162 9.67 11.75 21.24
#